data_AF-A0A3D3T578-F1
#
_entry.id   AF-A0A3D3T578-F1
#
_cell.length_a   1.000
_cell.length_b   1.000
_cell.length_c   1.000
_cell.angle_alpha   90.00
_cell.angle_beta   90.00
_cell.angle_gamma   90.00
#
_symmetry.space_group_name_H-M   'P 1'
#
loop_
_entity.id
_entity.type
_entity.pdbx_description
1 polymer ?
#
loop_
_entity_poly.entity_id
_entity_poly.type
_entity_poly.pdbx_seq_one_letter_code
_entity_poly.pdbx_strand_id
1 'polypeptide(L)'
;RVAQRLGVASVVIHPLAGVLSALGMGAAEVSTQVERSLEWRLSSPTLAADLARVVDQLRRQARTQLSDARDDGDIQWKTQVFLRYQGSNTAIAVPLA
;
A
#
# COMPACT_ATOMS: atom_id res chain seq x y z
N ARG A 1 -20.66 -27.34 -3.79
CA ARG A 1 -20.91 -27.41 -5.25
C ARG A 1 -19.93 -26.57 -6.07
N VAL A 2 -19.64 -25.32 -5.70
CA VAL A 2 -18.63 -24.50 -6.40
C VAL A 2 -17.21 -25.09 -6.26
N ALA A 3 -16.78 -25.41 -5.03
CA ALA A 3 -15.44 -25.96 -4.76
C ALA A 3 -15.10 -27.22 -5.58
N GLN A 4 -16.06 -28.15 -5.73
CA GLN A 4 -15.91 -29.37 -6.53
C GLN A 4 -15.69 -29.07 -8.02
N ARG A 5 -16.39 -28.07 -8.58
CA ARG A 5 -16.23 -27.68 -9.99
C ARG A 5 -14.90 -27.00 -10.26
N LEU A 6 -14.30 -26.37 -9.24
CA LEU A 6 -13.02 -25.68 -9.32
C LEU A 6 -11.81 -26.57 -8.96
N GLY A 7 -12.02 -27.85 -8.65
CA GLY A 7 -10.94 -28.75 -8.24
C GLY A 7 -10.28 -28.35 -6.91
N VAL A 8 -10.99 -27.61 -6.05
CA VAL A 8 -10.45 -27.17 -4.75
C VAL A 8 -10.35 -28.37 -3.81
N ALA A 9 -9.13 -28.67 -3.35
CA ALA A 9 -8.84 -29.84 -2.52
C ALA A 9 -9.38 -29.74 -1.08
N SER A 10 -9.51 -28.52 -0.53
CA SER A 10 -9.99 -28.31 0.83
C SER A 10 -10.76 -27.01 0.96
N VAL A 11 -11.82 -27.02 1.78
CA VAL A 11 -12.64 -25.86 2.10
C VAL A 11 -12.59 -25.65 3.60
N VAL A 12 -12.14 -24.46 4.01
CA VAL A 12 -12.11 -24.05 5.42
C VAL A 12 -13.34 -23.21 5.71
N ILE A 13 -14.12 -23.60 6.72
CA ILE A 13 -15.28 -22.86 7.20
C ILE A 13 -15.00 -22.44 8.64
N HIS A 14 -14.79 -21.14 8.84
CA HIS A 14 -14.56 -20.60 10.18
C HIS A 14 -15.88 -20.60 10.99
N PRO A 15 -15.88 -20.95 12.29
CA PRO A 15 -17.10 -20.92 13.12
C PRO A 15 -17.80 -19.55 13.16
N LEU A 16 -17.03 -18.47 13.02
CA LEU A 16 -17.51 -17.09 12.95
C LEU A 16 -17.76 -16.57 11.52
N ALA A 17 -17.98 -17.45 10.53
CA ALA A 17 -18.10 -17.07 9.12
C ALA A 17 -19.09 -15.93 8.84
N GLY A 18 -20.15 -15.80 9.63
CA GLY A 18 -21.14 -14.72 9.50
C GLY A 18 -20.65 -13.32 9.91
N VAL A 19 -19.53 -13.22 10.63
CA VAL A 19 -19.00 -11.94 11.17
C VAL A 19 -17.51 -11.73 10.89
N LEU A 20 -16.89 -12.54 10.01
CA LEU A 20 -15.46 -12.47 9.74
C LEU A 20 -14.99 -11.09 9.27
N SER A 21 -15.81 -10.35 8.52
CA SER A 21 -15.46 -8.99 8.10
C SER A 21 -15.33 -8.05 9.29
N ALA A 22 -16.25 -8.13 10.26
CA ALA A 22 -16.18 -7.32 11.48
C ALA A 22 -14.99 -7.73 12.36
N LEU A 23 -14.71 -9.03 12.46
CA LEU A 23 -13.53 -9.55 13.16
C LEU A 23 -12.24 -9.02 12.51
N GLY A 24 -12.14 -9.07 11.19
CA GLY A 24 -10.99 -8.57 10.44
C GLY A 24 -10.80 -7.06 10.58
N MET A 25 -11.88 -6.29 10.50
CA MET A 25 -11.84 -4.83 10.71
C MET A 25 -11.43 -4.47 12.14
N GLY A 26 -11.92 -5.19 13.16
CA GLY A 26 -11.58 -4.93 14.56
C GLY A 26 -10.17 -5.34 14.96
N ALA A 27 -9.55 -6.28 14.24
CA ALA A 27 -8.19 -6.75 14.47
C ALA A 27 -7.14 -6.07 13.57
N ALA A 28 -7.57 -5.25 12.60
CA ALA A 28 -6.66 -4.61 11.67
C ALA A 28 -5.86 -3.49 12.34
N GLU A 29 -4.58 -3.40 11.99
CA GLU A 29 -3.74 -2.26 12.36
C GLU A 29 -4.18 -1.00 11.60
N VAL A 30 -4.08 0.15 12.26
CA VAL A 30 -4.36 1.44 11.64
C VAL A 30 -3.27 1.74 10.61
N SER A 31 -3.66 2.04 9.39
CA SER A 31 -2.73 2.40 8.32
C SER A 31 -3.35 3.41 7.37
N THR A 32 -2.49 4.19 6.71
CA THR A 32 -2.90 5.07 5.61
C THR A 32 -1.96 4.91 4.43
N GLN A 33 -2.48 5.14 3.22
CA GLN A 33 -1.71 5.15 2.00
C GLN A 33 -1.88 6.49 1.30
N VAL A 34 -0.74 7.10 0.95
CA VAL A 34 -0.67 8.34 0.18
C VAL A 34 0.22 8.12 -1.02
N GLU A 35 -0.19 8.65 -2.17
CA GLU A 35 0.51 8.46 -3.43
C GLU A 35 0.53 9.75 -4.25
N ARG A 36 1.53 9.85 -5.13
CA ARG A 36 1.65 10.94 -6.09
C ARG A 36 2.22 10.43 -7.40
N SER A 37 1.52 10.70 -8.50
CA SER A 37 2.00 10.43 -9.85
C SER A 37 3.09 11.43 -10.22
N LEU A 38 4.22 10.91 -10.69
CA LEU A 38 5.38 11.70 -11.12
C LEU A 38 5.69 11.37 -12.58
N GLU A 39 5.62 12.36 -13.47
CA GLU A 39 5.96 12.19 -14.89
C GLU A 39 7.45 12.48 -15.14
N TRP A 40 8.32 11.82 -14.38
CA TRP A 40 9.76 12.05 -14.43
C TRP A 40 10.48 10.95 -15.19
N ARG A 41 11.54 11.34 -15.92
CA ARG A 41 12.49 10.38 -16.48
C ARG A 41 13.56 10.06 -15.44
N LEU A 42 13.89 8.77 -15.32
CA LEU A 42 14.93 8.29 -14.41
C LEU A 42 16.33 8.86 -14.73
N SER A 43 16.55 9.37 -15.94
CA SER A 43 17.81 9.98 -16.37
C SER A 43 18.01 11.42 -15.85
N SER A 44 17.05 12.00 -15.12
CA SER A 44 17.19 13.37 -14.61
C SER A 44 18.28 13.45 -13.55
N PRO A 45 19.24 14.40 -13.65
CA PRO A 45 20.29 14.55 -12.65
C PRO A 45 19.78 15.00 -11.28
N THR A 46 18.58 15.62 -11.21
CA THR A 46 17.96 16.06 -9.95
C THR A 46 17.02 15.03 -9.33
N LEU A 47 16.82 13.88 -9.99
CA LEU A 47 15.80 12.89 -9.63
C LEU A 47 15.84 12.50 -8.16
N ALA A 48 17.01 12.18 -7.63
CA ALA A 48 17.16 11.69 -6.26
C ALA A 48 16.73 12.75 -5.23
N ALA A 49 17.16 14.00 -5.40
CA ALA A 49 16.81 15.10 -4.51
C ALA A 49 15.31 15.45 -4.60
N ASP A 50 14.77 15.47 -5.82
CA ASP A 50 13.35 15.73 -6.04
C ASP A 50 12.46 14.61 -5.47
N LEU A 51 12.86 13.35 -5.63
CA LEU A 51 12.16 12.19 -5.08
C LEU A 51 12.16 12.22 -3.56
N ALA A 52 13.31 12.48 -2.92
CA ALA A 52 13.41 12.61 -1.47
C ALA A 52 12.44 13.68 -0.93
N ARG A 53 12.40 14.84 -1.58
CA ARG A 53 11.47 15.92 -1.23
C ARG A 53 10.00 15.50 -1.36
N VAL A 54 9.65 14.74 -2.40
CA VAL A 54 8.28 14.22 -2.58
C VAL A 54 7.94 13.20 -1.50
N VAL A 55 8.85 12.28 -1.20
CA VAL A 55 8.67 11.29 -0.13
C VAL A 55 8.45 11.97 1.21
N ASP A 56 9.23 12.99 1.54
CA ASP A 56 9.05 13.75 2.78
C ASP A 56 7.70 14.47 2.86
N GLN A 57 7.23 15.02 1.74
CA GLN A 57 5.89 15.62 1.66
C GLN A 57 4.79 14.57 1.88
N LEU A 58 4.92 13.40 1.25
CA LEU A 58 3.98 12.30 1.41
C LEU A 58 4.00 11.76 2.86
N ARG A 59 5.18 11.60 3.47
CA ARG A 59 5.29 11.17 4.87
C ARG A 59 4.61 12.16 5.82
N ARG A 60 4.77 13.46 5.62
CA ARG A 60 4.05 14.47 6.41
C ARG A 60 2.53 14.36 6.23
N GLN A 61 2.06 14.19 5.00
CA GLN A 61 0.63 14.00 4.71
C GLN A 61 0.08 12.74 5.38
N ALA A 62 0.78 11.60 5.26
CA ALA A 62 0.40 10.35 5.90
C ALA A 62 0.37 10.48 7.43
N ARG A 63 1.35 11.16 8.03
CA ARG A 63 1.39 11.39 9.47
C ARG A 63 0.18 12.21 9.94
N THR A 64 -0.19 13.27 9.22
CA THR A 64 -1.40 14.04 9.53
C THR A 64 -2.67 13.18 9.46
N GLN A 65 -2.79 12.34 8.43
CA GLN A 65 -3.94 11.44 8.29
C GLN A 65 -4.00 10.37 9.39
N LEU A 66 -2.85 9.87 9.87
CA LEU A 66 -2.77 8.93 10.98
C LEU A 66 -3.05 9.60 12.34
N SER A 67 -2.56 10.83 12.58
CA SER A 67 -2.85 11.54 13.83
C SER A 67 -4.34 11.83 13.99
N ASP A 68 -5.06 12.09 12.89
CA ASP A 68 -6.51 12.26 12.91
C ASP A 68 -7.23 10.96 13.32
N ALA A 69 -6.60 9.80 13.11
CA ALA A 69 -7.07 8.49 13.56
C ALA A 69 -6.73 8.17 15.03
N ARG A 70 -6.09 9.11 15.76
CA ARG A 70 -5.71 9.01 17.18
C ARG A 70 -4.76 7.85 17.51
N ASP A 71 -3.82 7.57 16.61
CA ASP A 71 -2.74 6.61 16.85
C ASP A 71 -1.38 7.35 16.93
N ASP A 72 -0.83 7.41 18.15
CA ASP A 72 0.46 8.05 18.47
C ASP A 72 1.60 7.00 18.57
N GLY A 73 1.39 5.77 18.10
CA GLY A 73 2.38 4.70 18.11
C GLY A 73 3.56 4.89 17.14
N ASP A 74 4.51 3.96 17.21
CA ASP A 74 5.66 3.92 16.28
C ASP A 74 5.19 3.65 14.84
N ILE A 75 5.21 4.69 14.00
CA ILE A 75 4.81 4.60 12.59
C ILE A 75 5.84 3.77 11.81
N GLN A 76 5.38 2.66 11.24
CA GLN A 76 6.15 1.87 10.29
C GLN A 76 5.95 2.40 8.87
N TRP A 77 7.05 2.75 8.19
CA TRP A 77 7.01 3.30 6.84
C TRP A 77 7.28 2.21 5.80
N LYS A 78 6.37 2.06 4.83
CA LYS A 78 6.60 1.30 3.60
C LYS A 78 6.59 2.27 2.43
N THR A 79 7.72 2.44 1.76
CA THR A 79 7.85 3.37 0.63
C THR A 79 8.20 2.60 -0.63
N GLN A 80 7.42 2.82 -1.69
CA GLN A 80 7.58 2.16 -2.98
C GLN A 80 7.47 3.19 -4.10
N VAL A 81 8.20 2.95 -5.18
CA VAL A 81 8.11 3.71 -6.42
C VAL A 81 7.56 2.79 -7.50
N PHE A 82 6.59 3.29 -8.26
CA PHE A 82 5.98 2.59 -9.38
C PHE A 82 6.60 3.10 -10.68
N LEU A 83 7.43 2.27 -11.32
CA LEU A 83 8.15 2.61 -12.54
C LEU A 83 7.45 2.03 -13.76
N ARG A 84 7.57 2.74 -14.88
CA ARG A 84 6.97 2.31 -16.14
C ARG A 84 7.96 2.54 -17.28
N TYR A 85 8.12 1.54 -18.13
CA TYR A 85 8.82 1.73 -19.40
C TYR A 85 8.03 2.69 -20.29
N GLN A 86 8.73 3.54 -21.03
CA GLN A 86 8.08 4.45 -21.98
C GLN A 86 7.26 3.64 -23.00
N GLY A 87 5.99 4.00 -23.16
CA GLY A 87 5.05 3.28 -24.04
C GLY A 87 4.38 2.06 -23.42
N SER A 88 4.73 1.66 -22.19
CA SER A 88 4.01 0.63 -21.44
C SER A 88 2.90 1.24 -20.58
N ASN A 89 1.88 0.43 -20.25
CA ASN A 89 0.86 0.74 -19.24
C ASN A 89 1.02 -0.09 -17.95
N THR A 90 2.04 -0.95 -17.89
CA THR A 90 2.32 -1.77 -16.71
C THR A 90 3.32 -1.07 -15.81
N ALA A 91 2.92 -0.84 -14.57
CA ALA A 91 3.80 -0.35 -13.52
C ALA A 91 4.52 -1.51 -12.83
N ILE A 92 5.79 -1.29 -12.50
CA ILE A 92 6.63 -2.20 -11.72
C ILE A 92 6.88 -1.52 -10.38
N ALA A 93 6.44 -2.16 -9.29
CA ALA A 93 6.69 -1.68 -7.94
C ALA A 93 8.13 -2.00 -7.53
N VAL A 94 8.87 -0.98 -7.11
CA VAL A 94 10.24 -1.11 -6.60
C VAL A 94 10.29 -0.51 -5.18
N PRO A 95 10.79 -1.24 -4.18
CA PRO A 95 11.02 -0.68 -2.85
C PRO A 95 12.00 0.49 -2.90
N LEU A 96 11.70 1.58 -2.20
CA LEU A 96 12.61 2.69 -2.02
C LEU A 96 13.21 2.58 -0.60
N ALA A 97 14.48 2.14 -0.54
CA ALA A 97 15.23 1.97 0.71
C ALA A 97 15.71 3.33 1.26
#